data_AF-A0A1W9VRB1-F1
#
_entry.id   AF-A0A1W9VRB1-F1
#
_cell.length_a   1.000
_cell.length_b   1.000
_cell.length_c   1.000
_cell.angle_alpha   90.00
_cell.angle_beta   90.00
_cell.angle_gamma   90.00
#
_symmetry.space_group_name_H-M   'P 1'
#
loop_
_entity.id
_entity.type
_entity.pdbx_description
1 polymer ?
#
loop_
_entity_poly.entity_id
_entity_poly.type
_entity_poly.pdbx_seq_one_letter_code
_entity_poly.pdbx_strand_id
1 'polypeptide(L)' 'MSEIDFYKKSKYIKSFSDKLRNNETNAEKLLREQIKGKKVELLRFHRQKPIFAYRENSGIDRFFIADFYYHPSRLIIEID' A
#
# COMPACT_ATOMS: atom_id res chain seq x y z
N MET A 1 -6.74 15.82 -21.47
CA MET A 1 -6.88 14.71 -20.50
C MET A 1 -7.30 15.34 -19.19
N SER A 2 -8.45 14.96 -18.62
CA SER A 2 -8.94 15.63 -17.40
C SER A 2 -8.08 15.25 -16.20
N GLU A 3 -7.90 16.16 -15.24
CA GLU A 3 -7.18 15.91 -13.99
C GLU A 3 -7.73 14.67 -13.24
N ILE A 4 -9.01 14.38 -13.44
CA ILE A 4 -9.73 13.24 -12.86
C ILE A 4 -9.28 11.90 -13.48
N ASP A 5 -8.93 11.87 -14.77
CA ASP A 5 -8.44 10.67 -15.44
C ASP A 5 -7.00 10.31 -15.03
N PHE A 6 -6.21 11.31 -14.61
CA PHE A 6 -4.85 11.14 -14.12
C PHE A 6 -4.80 10.40 -12.78
N TYR A 7 -5.77 10.65 -11.88
CA TYR A 7 -5.87 9.99 -10.57
C TYR A 7 -6.50 8.60 -10.61
N LYS A 8 -6.91 8.11 -11.78
CA LYS A 8 -7.42 6.76 -11.92
C LYS A 8 -6.27 5.78 -11.73
N LYS A 9 -6.10 5.24 -10.52
CA LYS A 9 -5.17 4.14 -10.23
C LYS A 9 -5.21 3.16 -11.39
N SER A 10 -4.10 3.04 -12.11
CA SER A 10 -4.03 2.15 -13.26
C SER A 10 -4.58 0.77 -12.86
N LYS A 11 -5.46 0.20 -13.67
CA LYS A 11 -6.04 -1.14 -13.42
C LYS A 11 -4.93 -2.16 -13.12
N TYR A 12 -3.76 -1.95 -13.74
CA TYR A 12 -2.54 -2.70 -13.49
C TYR A 12 -2.08 -2.60 -12.02
N ILE A 13 -1.91 -1.39 -11.47
CA ILE A 13 -1.43 -1.17 -10.09
C ILE A 13 -2.37 -1.81 -9.08
N LYS A 14 -3.69 -1.66 -9.29
CA LYS A 14 -4.70 -2.29 -8.43
C LYS A 14 -4.59 -3.82 -8.51
N SER A 15 -4.54 -4.38 -9.71
CA SER A 15 -4.40 -5.84 -9.90
C SER A 15 -3.10 -6.38 -9.29
N PHE A 16 -2.00 -5.63 -9.39
CA PHE A 16 -0.72 -6.03 -8.83
C PHE A 16 -0.74 -6.02 -7.29
N SER A 17 -1.31 -4.98 -6.68
CA SER A 17 -1.56 -4.91 -5.23
C SER A 17 -2.44 -6.07 -4.73
N ASP A 18 -3.51 -6.42 -5.47
CA ASP A 18 -4.37 -7.55 -5.12
C ASP A 18 -3.62 -8.90 -5.23
N LYS A 19 -2.74 -9.06 -6.24
CA LYS A 19 -1.88 -10.24 -6.38
C LYS A 19 -0.93 -10.38 -5.21
N LEU A 20 -0.22 -9.32 -4.81
CA LEU A 20 0.68 -9.35 -3.66
C LEU A 20 -0.06 -9.68 -2.37
N ARG A 21 -1.24 -9.08 -2.16
CA ARG A 21 -2.09 -9.34 -0.98
C ARG A 21 -2.49 -10.81 -0.82
N ASN A 22 -2.64 -11.52 -1.94
CA ASN A 22 -3.00 -12.95 -1.99
C ASN A 22 -1.77 -13.87 -1.96
N ASN A 23 -0.56 -13.33 -2.14
CA ASN A 23 0.70 -14.07 -2.14
C ASN A 23 1.65 -13.47 -1.09
N GLU A 24 1.16 -13.28 0.13
CA GLU A 24 1.95 -12.70 1.23
C GLU A 24 3.06 -13.67 1.70
N THR A 25 4.18 -13.12 2.13
CA THR A 25 5.28 -13.90 2.72
C THR A 25 4.91 -14.43 4.10
N ASN A 26 5.66 -15.40 4.62
CA ASN A 26 5.47 -15.89 5.98
C ASN A 26 5.68 -14.80 7.04
N ALA A 27 6.63 -13.89 6.80
CA ALA A 27 6.93 -12.78 7.70
C ALA A 27 5.80 -11.74 7.70
N GLU A 28 5.31 -11.34 6.52
CA GLU A 28 4.14 -10.48 6.39
C GLU A 28 2.91 -11.10 7.06
N LYS A 29 2.66 -12.40 6.83
CA LYS A 29 1.54 -13.12 7.43
C LYS A 29 1.63 -13.11 8.96
N LEU A 30 2.81 -13.32 9.53
CA LEU A 30 3.03 -13.30 10.97
C LEU A 30 2.68 -11.92 11.54
N LEU A 31 3.25 -10.84 10.97
CA LEU A 31 2.94 -9.49 11.40
C LEU A 31 1.45 -9.17 11.24
N ARG A 32 0.85 -9.54 10.10
CA ARG A 32 -0.57 -9.36 9.81
C ARG A 32 -1.42 -9.96 10.92
N GLU A 33 -1.17 -11.19 11.36
CA GLU A 33 -1.96 -11.81 12.43
C GLU A 33 -1.74 -11.16 13.81
N GLN A 34 -0.60 -10.52 14.06
CA GLN A 34 -0.37 -9.74 15.29
C GLN A 34 -1.13 -8.41 15.29
N ILE A 35 -1.17 -7.71 14.16
CA ILE A 35 -1.80 -6.38 14.04
C ILE A 35 -3.27 -6.43 13.60
N LYS A 36 -3.74 -7.57 13.09
CA LYS A 36 -5.13 -7.76 12.66
C LYS A 36 -6.03 -7.95 13.87
N GLY A 37 -6.92 -6.98 14.09
CA GLY A 37 -7.92 -7.01 15.16
C GLY A 37 -7.51 -6.19 16.38
N LYS A 38 -8.40 -6.12 17.38
CA LYS A 38 -8.30 -5.23 18.56
C LYS A 38 -7.09 -5.48 19.50
N LYS A 39 -6.07 -6.24 19.07
CA LYS A 39 -4.87 -6.56 19.87
C LYS A 39 -3.86 -5.42 19.96
N VAL A 40 -3.84 -4.54 18.95
CA VAL A 40 -3.06 -3.29 18.93
C VAL A 40 -4.06 -2.18 18.62
N GLU A 41 -4.36 -1.35 19.62
CA GLU A 41 -5.29 -0.20 19.61
C GLU A 41 -5.79 0.26 18.23
N LEU A 42 -6.98 -0.12 17.76
CA LEU A 42 -7.70 0.49 16.61
C LEU A 42 -6.89 0.70 15.30
N LEU A 43 -5.66 0.16 15.17
CA LEU A 43 -4.76 0.44 14.06
C LEU A 43 -5.17 -0.40 12.86
N ARG A 44 -5.97 0.18 11.96
CA ARG A 44 -6.39 -0.47 10.71
C ARG A 44 -5.35 -0.27 9.62
N PHE A 45 -4.33 -1.14 9.59
CA PHE A 45 -3.35 -1.16 8.51
C PHE A 45 -3.97 -1.64 7.18
N HIS A 46 -3.59 -0.97 6.09
CA HIS A 46 -3.85 -1.36 4.72
C HIS A 46 -2.66 -2.17 4.18
N ARG A 47 -2.92 -3.43 3.79
CA ARG A 47 -1.88 -4.28 3.20
C ARG A 47 -1.59 -3.96 1.75
N GLN A 48 -0.32 -4.08 1.35
CA GLN A 48 0.12 -4.00 -0.03
C GLN A 48 -0.42 -2.73 -0.71
N LYS A 49 -0.28 -1.57 -0.05
CA LYS A 49 -0.90 -0.30 -0.44
C LYS A 49 -0.01 0.41 -1.46
N PRO A 50 -0.52 0.73 -2.67
CA PRO A 50 0.21 1.61 -3.58
C PRO A 50 0.32 3.01 -2.98
N ILE A 51 1.56 3.51 -2.89
CA ILE A 51 1.95 4.84 -2.47
C ILE A 51 2.59 5.54 -3.67
N PHE A 52 2.01 6.66 -4.10
CA PHE A 52 2.53 7.43 -5.22
C PHE A 52 3.51 8.48 -4.70
N ALA A 53 4.72 8.44 -5.23
CA ALA A 53 5.77 9.41 -5.00
C ALA A 53 5.85 10.32 -6.24
N TYR A 54 5.41 11.56 -6.09
CA TYR A 54 5.61 12.56 -7.12
C TYR A 54 7.09 12.95 -7.17
N ARG A 55 7.67 12.96 -8.37
CA ARG A 55 8.89 13.73 -8.63
C ARG A 55 8.46 15.02 -9.30
N GLU A 56 8.92 16.14 -8.76
CA GLU A 56 8.45 17.48 -9.15
C GLU A 56 8.63 17.81 -10.65
N ASN A 57 9.41 17.05 -11.44
CA ASN A 57 9.86 17.55 -12.74
C ASN A 57 10.01 16.52 -13.88
N SER A 58 9.38 15.34 -13.85
CA SER A 58 9.58 14.33 -14.93
C SER A 58 8.33 13.79 -15.61
N GLY A 59 7.11 14.14 -15.17
CA GLY A 59 5.88 13.59 -15.76
C GLY A 59 5.74 12.07 -15.66
N ILE A 60 6.57 11.43 -14.83
CA ILE A 60 6.55 9.99 -14.56
C ILE A 60 6.17 9.81 -13.11
N ASP A 61 4.93 9.39 -12.87
CA ASP A 61 4.46 9.00 -11.54
C ASP A 61 5.21 7.75 -11.11
N ARG A 62 6.02 7.90 -10.06
CA ARG A 62 6.63 6.75 -9.40
C ARG A 62 5.68 6.28 -8.32
N PHE A 63 5.59 4.99 -8.14
CA PHE A 63 4.91 4.42 -7.00
C PHE A 63 5.73 3.26 -6.46
N PHE A 64 5.49 2.97 -5.20
CA PHE A 64 5.89 1.72 -4.57
C PHE A 64 4.66 1.10 -3.91
N ILE A 65 4.78 -0.16 -3.53
CA ILE A 65 3.73 -0.86 -2.79
C ILE A 65 4.30 -1.12 -1.41
N ALA A 66 3.70 -0.48 -0.40
CA ALA A 66 4.06 -0.68 0.99
C ALA A 66 3.38 -1.95 1.53
N ASP A 67 4.12 -2.78 2.26
CA ASP A 67 3.58 -4.02 2.83
C ASP A 67 2.42 -3.72 3.79
N PHE A 68 2.61 -2.75 4.68
CA PHE A 68 1.58 -2.26 5.60
C PHE A 68 1.59 -0.72 5.69
N TYR A 69 0.43 -0.11 5.43
CA TYR A 69 0.23 1.34 5.52
C TYR A 69 -0.88 1.71 6.50
N TYR A 70 -0.60 2.60 7.45
CA TYR A 70 -1.59 3.16 8.37
C TYR A 70 -1.87 4.63 8.06
N HIS A 71 -3.13 4.92 7.71
CA HIS A 71 -3.52 6.22 7.17
C HIS A 71 -3.40 7.41 8.14
N PRO A 72 -3.89 7.32 9.40
CA PRO A 72 -3.91 8.45 10.32
C PRO A 72 -2.55 9.10 10.59
N SER A 73 -1.47 8.31 10.70
CA SER A 73 -0.11 8.82 10.89
C SER A 73 0.79 8.72 9.66
N ARG A 74 0.26 8.27 8.51
CA ARG A 74 1.03 8.00 7.28
C ARG A 74 2.22 7.05 7.50
N LEU A 75 2.09 6.13 8.45
CA LEU A 75 3.11 5.15 8.80
C LEU A 75 3.17 4.03 7.74
N ILE A 76 4.39 3.69 7.33
CA ILE A 76 4.72 2.56 6.48
C ILE A 76 5.58 1.58 7.28
N ILE A 77 5.28 0.29 7.17
CA ILE A 77 6.13 -0.81 7.63
C ILE A 77 6.44 -1.65 6.40
N GLU A 78 7.73 -1.84 6.12
CA GLU A 78 8.24 -2.75 5.07
C GLU A 78 8.91 -3.95 5.74
N ILE A 79 8.79 -5.12 5.13
CA ILE A 79 9.34 -6.39 5.61
C ILE A 79 10.41 -6.86 4.62
N ASP A 80 11.66 -6.95 5.10
CA ASP A 80 12.81 -7.45 4.34
C ASP A 80 12.84 -9.00 4.24
#